data_AF-A0A328RXR6-F1
#
_entry.id   AF-A0A328RXR6-F1
#
_cell.length_a   1.000
_cell.length_b   1.000
_cell.length_c   1.000
_cell.angle_alpha   90.00
_cell.angle_beta   90.00
_cell.angle_gamma   90.00
#
_symmetry.space_group_name_H-M   'P 1'
#
loop_
_entity.id
_entity.type
_entity.pdbx_description
1 polymer ?
#
loop_
_entity_poly.entity_id
_entity_poly.type
_entity_poly.pdbx_seq_one_letter_code
_entity_poly.pdbx_strand_id
1 'polypeptide(L)'
;MIETYEYTIEDQENADFNIKCKVEYDSENDYNTNYYFYNGNEWLKDFIDLYKLSPDNEDETKNFDDFITRVHDYMVHGNIWQEIKEIKDNETSNKDAYKLLIKSRKI
;
A
#
# COMPACT_ATOMS: atom_id res chain seq x y z
N MET A 1 -2.96 -15.20 17.46
CA MET A 1 -2.05 -15.79 16.43
C MET A 1 -1.61 -14.68 15.50
N ILE A 2 -0.31 -14.53 15.21
CA ILE A 2 0.17 -13.47 14.30
C ILE A 2 -0.08 -13.90 12.85
N GLU A 3 -0.90 -13.15 12.13
CA GLU A 3 -1.09 -13.29 10.69
C GLU A 3 -0.30 -12.21 9.94
N THR A 4 0.17 -12.54 8.74
CA THR A 4 0.89 -11.63 7.86
C THR A 4 0.24 -11.60 6.48
N TYR A 5 -0.09 -10.40 6.02
CA TYR A 5 -0.61 -10.18 4.67
C TYR A 5 0.24 -9.17 3.94
N GLU A 6 0.57 -9.47 2.70
CA GLU A 6 1.12 -8.52 1.74
C GLU A 6 0.00 -7.96 0.88
N TYR A 7 0.15 -6.68 0.53
CA TYR A 7 -0.74 -5.97 -0.36
C TYR A 7 0.08 -5.25 -1.41
N THR A 8 -0.47 -5.18 -2.62
CA THR A 8 0.03 -4.32 -3.68
C THR A 8 -1.00 -3.24 -3.94
N ILE A 9 -0.61 -1.99 -3.73
CA ILE A 9 -1.39 -0.80 -4.09
C ILE A 9 -0.89 -0.35 -5.46
N GLU A 10 -1.73 -0.44 -6.47
CA GLU A 10 -1.42 -0.19 -7.88
C GLU A 10 -2.25 0.98 -8.37
N ASP A 11 -1.69 1.77 -9.27
CA ASP A 11 -2.41 2.83 -9.95
C ASP A 11 -3.38 2.26 -10.99
N GLN A 12 -4.64 2.71 -10.99
CA GLN A 12 -5.63 2.24 -11.97
C GLN A 12 -5.35 2.73 -13.40
N GLU A 13 -4.62 3.83 -13.56
CA GLU A 13 -4.30 4.44 -14.86
C GLU A 13 -2.95 3.95 -15.40
N ASN A 14 -2.04 3.51 -14.53
CA ASN A 14 -0.75 2.92 -14.89
C ASN A 14 -0.31 1.76 -13.97
N ALA A 15 -0.48 0.52 -14.43
CA ALA A 15 -0.13 -0.68 -13.65
C ALA A 15 1.37 -0.80 -13.30
N ASP A 16 2.26 -0.11 -14.02
CA ASP A 16 3.69 -0.08 -13.69
C ASP A 16 3.96 0.68 -12.39
N PHE A 17 3.04 1.55 -11.96
CA PHE A 17 3.12 2.28 -10.70
C PHE A 17 2.42 1.50 -9.60
N ASN A 18 3.23 0.86 -8.76
CA ASN A 18 2.73 0.12 -7.62
C ASN A 18 3.65 0.25 -6.40
N ILE A 19 3.05 0.09 -5.22
CA ILE A 19 3.73 0.05 -3.93
C ILE A 19 3.33 -1.25 -3.24
N LYS A 20 4.30 -1.95 -2.66
CA LYS A 20 4.03 -3.10 -1.82
C LYS A 20 4.02 -2.68 -0.36
N CYS A 21 2.99 -3.09 0.37
CA CYS A 21 2.92 -2.93 1.82
C CYS A 21 2.58 -4.27 2.47
N LYS A 22 2.89 -4.39 3.76
CA LYS A 22 2.62 -5.60 4.55
C LYS A 22 2.02 -5.21 5.89
N VAL A 23 1.07 -6.01 6.35
CA VAL A 23 0.46 -5.88 7.67
C VAL A 23 0.75 -7.15 8.45
N GLU A 24 1.31 -6.98 9.64
CA GLU A 24 1.41 -8.04 10.63
C GLU A 24 0.45 -7.70 11.77
N TYR A 25 -0.53 -8.56 12.05
CA TYR A 25 -1.47 -8.32 13.13
C TYR A 25 -1.77 -9.59 13.91
N ASP A 26 -2.01 -9.44 15.21
CA ASP A 26 -2.45 -10.53 16.07
C ASP A 26 -3.98 -10.66 15.99
N SER A 27 -4.46 -11.78 15.45
CA SER A 27 -5.89 -12.08 15.28
C SER A 27 -6.67 -12.13 16.60
N GLU A 28 -5.97 -12.22 17.74
CA GLU A 28 -6.56 -12.28 19.08
C GLU A 28 -6.38 -10.95 19.85
N ASN A 29 -5.57 -10.02 19.34
CA ASN A 29 -5.28 -8.74 19.98
C ASN A 29 -4.85 -7.66 18.97
N ASP A 30 -5.81 -6.89 18.46
CA ASP A 30 -5.59 -5.87 17.43
C ASP A 30 -4.62 -4.74 17.81
N TYR A 31 -4.29 -4.58 19.09
CA TYR A 31 -3.29 -3.60 19.54
C TYR A 31 -1.88 -3.89 19.01
N ASN A 32 -1.59 -5.15 18.66
CA ASN A 32 -0.32 -5.56 18.06
C ASN A 32 -0.43 -5.59 16.53
N THR A 33 -0.68 -4.44 15.91
CA THR A 33 -0.63 -4.29 14.45
C THR A 33 0.61 -3.49 14.03
N ASN A 34 1.41 -4.05 13.13
CA ASN A 34 2.55 -3.38 12.51
C ASN A 34 2.31 -3.22 11.00
N TYR A 35 2.70 -2.06 10.47
CA TYR A 35 2.60 -1.72 9.06
C TYR A 35 3.98 -1.52 8.46
N TYR A 36 4.16 -2.04 7.24
CA TYR A 36 5.43 -1.98 6.53
C TYR A 36 5.22 -1.55 5.08
N PHE A 37 6.19 -0.84 4.53
CA PHE A 37 6.30 -0.57 3.09
C PHE A 37 7.60 -1.15 2.54
N TYR A 38 7.56 -1.64 1.30
CA TYR A 38 8.73 -2.14 0.61
C TYR A 38 9.38 -1.02 -0.20
N ASN A 39 10.66 -0.77 0.04
CA ASN A 39 11.40 0.28 -0.68
C ASN A 39 12.14 -0.19 -1.94
N GLY A 40 11.94 -1.45 -2.36
CA GLY A 40 12.70 -2.08 -3.44
C GLY A 40 13.76 -3.07 -2.93
N ASN A 41 14.26 -2.88 -1.70
CA ASN A 41 15.31 -3.72 -1.10
C ASN A 41 14.89 -4.35 0.24
N GLU A 42 14.19 -3.61 1.09
CA GLU A 42 13.83 -4.00 2.45
C GLU A 42 12.42 -3.56 2.83
N TRP A 43 11.88 -4.23 3.86
CA TRP A 43 10.61 -3.87 4.49
C TRP A 43 10.87 -2.86 5.60
N LEU A 44 10.39 -1.63 5.41
CA LEU A 44 10.53 -0.54 6.36
C LEU A 44 9.26 -0.43 7.19
N LYS A 45 9.42 -0.50 8.52
CA LYS A 45 8.34 -0.34 9.48
C LYS A 45 8.05 1.15 9.67
N ASP A 46 6.76 1.51 9.59
CA ASP A 46 6.25 2.87 9.74
C ASP A 46 6.68 3.88 8.66
N PHE A 47 5.80 4.87 8.43
CA PHE A 47 5.78 5.84 7.31
C PHE A 47 7.13 6.11 6.63
N ILE A 48 7.31 5.50 5.46
CA ILE A 48 8.36 5.91 4.53
C ILE A 48 7.92 7.16 3.79
N ASP A 49 8.91 7.98 3.43
CA ASP A 49 8.73 8.98 2.39
C ASP A 49 8.56 8.24 1.06
N LEU A 50 7.30 8.06 0.64
CA LEU A 50 6.94 7.30 -0.57
C LEU A 50 7.50 7.94 -1.85
N TYR A 51 7.83 9.23 -1.83
CA TYR A 51 8.50 9.91 -2.94
C TYR A 51 9.92 9.39 -3.17
N LYS A 52 10.51 8.65 -2.22
CA LYS A 52 11.78 7.94 -2.43
C LYS A 52 11.65 6.72 -3.34
N LEU A 53 10.42 6.32 -3.67
CA LEU A 53 10.12 5.24 -4.62
C LEU A 53 10.00 5.75 -6.06
N SER A 54 10.12 7.06 -6.28
CA SER A 54 9.95 7.65 -7.60
C SER A 54 11.02 7.17 -8.59
N PRO A 55 10.65 6.95 -9.87
CA PRO A 55 11.58 6.58 -10.92
C PRO A 55 12.57 7.72 -11.23
N ASP A 56 13.76 7.36 -11.73
CA ASP A 56 14.85 8.31 -12.05
C ASP A 56 14.57 9.24 -13.24
N ASN A 57 13.51 8.98 -14.02
CA ASN A 57 13.13 9.75 -15.21
C ASN A 57 12.13 10.86 -14.86
N GLU A 58 12.45 12.13 -15.13
CA GLU A 58 11.65 13.31 -14.75
C GLU A 58 10.16 13.26 -15.18
N ASP A 59 9.84 12.80 -16.40
CA ASP A 59 8.45 12.74 -16.87
C ASP A 59 7.66 11.62 -16.16
N GLU A 60 8.33 10.51 -15.87
CA GLU A 60 7.75 9.41 -15.08
C GLU A 60 7.65 9.78 -13.60
N THR A 61 8.62 10.53 -13.06
CA THR A 61 8.63 11.06 -11.69
C THR A 61 7.37 11.86 -11.44
N LYS A 62 7.00 12.78 -12.33
CA LYS A 62 5.80 13.62 -12.13
C LYS A 62 4.51 12.79 -12.06
N ASN A 63 4.35 11.82 -12.95
CA ASN A 63 3.16 10.96 -12.95
C ASN A 63 3.15 10.00 -11.74
N PHE A 64 4.33 9.58 -11.29
CA PHE A 64 4.48 8.77 -10.09
C PHE A 64 4.20 9.57 -8.83
N ASP A 65 4.64 10.83 -8.74
CA ASP A 65 4.38 11.73 -7.62
C ASP A 65 2.87 11.99 -7.42
N ASP A 66 2.13 12.10 -8.52
CA ASP A 66 0.67 12.19 -8.49
C ASP A 66 0.04 10.89 -7.93
N PHE A 67 0.58 9.72 -8.30
CA PHE A 67 0.19 8.44 -7.72
C PHE A 67 0.51 8.36 -6.22
N ILE A 68 1.72 8.74 -5.81
CA ILE A 68 2.12 8.80 -4.39
C ILE A 68 1.20 9.73 -3.59
N THR A 69 0.84 10.87 -4.16
CA THR A 69 -0.08 11.82 -3.52
C THR A 69 -1.44 11.17 -3.25
N ARG A 70 -1.98 10.37 -4.18
CA ARG A 70 -3.25 9.65 -3.99
C ARG A 70 -3.14 8.56 -2.93
N VAL A 71 -2.02 7.82 -2.89
CA VAL A 71 -1.76 6.83 -1.84
C VAL A 71 -1.69 7.51 -0.46
N HIS A 72 -0.96 8.62 -0.35
CA HIS A 72 -0.84 9.38 0.89
C HIS A 72 -2.18 9.98 1.34
N ASP A 73 -2.94 10.56 0.42
CA ASP A 73 -4.29 11.07 0.69
C ASP A 73 -5.18 9.94 1.23
N TYR A 74 -5.11 8.74 0.65
CA TYR A 74 -5.88 7.61 1.12
C TYR A 74 -5.42 7.12 2.52
N MET A 75 -4.12 7.15 2.79
CA MET A 75 -3.54 6.82 4.10
C MET A 75 -4.01 7.78 5.19
N VAL A 76 -4.05 9.07 4.91
CA VAL A 76 -4.38 10.12 5.89
C VAL A 76 -5.89 10.29 6.04
N HIS A 77 -6.65 10.22 4.95
CA HIS A 77 -8.06 10.60 4.93
C HIS A 77 -9.04 9.43 4.77
N GLY A 78 -8.62 8.29 4.21
CA GLY A 78 -9.52 7.17 3.94
C GLY A 78 -9.24 5.89 4.72
N ASN A 79 -8.44 5.95 5.80
CA ASN A 79 -8.21 4.80 6.69
C ASN A 79 -7.80 3.52 5.94
N ILE A 80 -6.89 3.63 4.96
CA ILE A 80 -6.45 2.50 4.13
C ILE A 80 -6.16 1.23 4.95
N TRP A 81 -5.55 1.37 6.12
CA TRP A 81 -5.16 0.26 6.99
C TRP A 81 -6.34 -0.55 7.52
N GLN A 82 -7.48 0.10 7.78
CA GLN A 82 -8.69 -0.60 8.18
C GLN A 82 -9.27 -1.35 6.98
N GLU A 83 -9.34 -0.70 5.81
CA GLU A 83 -9.95 -1.29 4.64
C GLU A 83 -9.14 -2.46 4.07
N ILE A 84 -7.80 -2.40 4.07
CA ILE A 84 -7.00 -3.51 3.55
C ILE A 84 -7.12 -4.78 4.39
N LYS A 85 -7.37 -4.67 5.70
CA LYS A 85 -7.63 -5.83 6.57
C LYS A 85 -8.95 -6.54 6.24
N GLU A 86 -9.89 -5.85 5.60
CA GLU A 86 -11.18 -6.42 5.18
C GLU A 86 -11.07 -7.14 3.83
N ILE A 87 -10.01 -6.90 3.06
CA ILE A 87 -9.75 -7.56 1.77
C ILE A 87 -9.31 -9.01 2.06
N LYS A 88 -10.09 -9.99 1.62
CA LYS A 88 -9.75 -11.41 1.82
C LYS A 88 -8.56 -11.80 0.95
N ASP A 89 -7.94 -12.93 1.26
CA ASP A 89 -6.80 -13.45 0.50
C ASP A 89 -7.12 -13.66 -0.99
N ASN A 90 -6.20 -13.24 -1.87
CA ASN A 90 -6.32 -13.25 -3.33
C ASN A 90 -7.50 -12.42 -3.89
N GLU A 91 -8.03 -11.46 -3.13
CA GLU A 91 -9.02 -10.51 -3.61
C GLU A 91 -8.38 -9.21 -4.10
N THR A 92 -9.16 -8.48 -4.89
CA THR A 92 -8.79 -7.17 -5.40
C THR A 92 -9.89 -6.18 -5.04
N SER A 93 -9.51 -5.02 -4.49
CA SER A 93 -10.42 -3.94 -4.11
C SER A 93 -10.14 -2.69 -4.94
N ASN A 94 -11.18 -2.16 -5.59
CA ASN A 94 -11.11 -0.92 -6.36
C ASN A 94 -11.42 0.28 -5.45
N LYS A 95 -10.59 1.33 -5.53
CA LYS A 95 -10.75 2.58 -4.78
C LYS A 95 -10.80 3.75 -5.75
N ASP A 96 -11.93 3.85 -6.45
CA ASP A 96 -12.12 4.82 -7.53
C ASP A 96 -11.95 6.28 -7.08
N ALA A 97 -12.30 6.60 -5.82
CA ALA A 97 -12.09 7.94 -5.24
C ALA A 97 -10.61 8.36 -5.21
N TYR A 98 -9.70 7.39 -5.13
CA TYR A 98 -8.26 7.58 -5.11
C TYR A 98 -7.58 7.06 -6.38
N LYS A 99 -8.34 6.52 -7.34
CA LYS A 99 -7.82 5.83 -8.53
C LYS A 99 -6.81 4.71 -8.22
N LEU A 100 -7.03 3.99 -7.12
CA LEU A 100 -6.13 2.91 -6.66
C LEU A 100 -6.78 1.54 -6.78
N LEU A 101 -5.94 0.53 -6.98
CA LEU A 101 -6.27 -0.88 -7.00
C LEU A 101 -5.47 -1.58 -5.89
N ILE A 102 -6.13 -2.29 -4.98
CA ILE A 102 -5.44 -3.00 -3.89
C ILE A 102 -5.61 -4.50 -4.06
N LYS A 103 -4.51 -5.23 -4.19
CA LYS A 103 -4.45 -6.68 -4.33
C LYS A 103 -3.87 -7.29 -3.07
N SER A 104 -4.53 -8.27 -2.46
CA SER A 104 -4.07 -8.95 -1.25
C SER A 104 -3.39 -10.30 -1.57
N ARG A 105 -2.43 -10.68 -0.72
CA ARG A 105 -1.83 -12.01 -0.70
C ARG A 105 -1.38 -12.36 0.73
N LYS A 106 -1.92 -13.45 1.28
CA LYS A 106 -1.49 -13.99 2.56
C LYS A 106 -0.13 -14.70 2.43
N ILE A 107 0.75 -14.54 3.43
CA ILE A 107 2.02 -15.28 3.55
C ILE A 107 1.86 -16.43 4.53
#